data_AF-A0A699TZ71-F1
#
_entry.id   AF-A0A699TZ71-F1
#
_cell.length_a   1.000
_cell.length_b   1.000
_cell.length_c   1.000
_cell.angle_alpha   90.00
_cell.angle_beta   90.00
_cell.angle_gamma   90.00
#
_symmetry.space_group_name_H-M   'P 1'
#
loop_
_entity.id
_entity.type
_entity.pdbx_description
1 polymer ?
#
loop_
_entity_poly.entity_id
_entity_poly.type
_entity_poly.pdbx_seq_one_letter_code
_entity_poly.pdbx_strand_id
1 'polypeptide(L)' 'AYKIDLPEELSRVHNTFHVSNLKKCHVDEPLAVPLDGLHIDDKLHFVAKPVEIVDREVKRLKRSQIPLVK' A
#
# COMPACT_ATOMS: atom_id res chain seq x y z
N ALA A 1 -17.71 -17.67 -7.47
CA ALA A 1 -16.72 -16.59 -7.62
C ALA A 1 -17.34 -15.50 -8.46
N TYR A 2 -17.05 -14.23 -8.17
CA TYR A 2 -17.61 -13.06 -8.84
C TYR A 2 -16.52 -12.40 -9.67
N LYS A 3 -16.87 -11.95 -10.87
CA LYS A 3 -15.98 -11.13 -11.69
C LYS A 3 -16.31 -9.66 -11.46
N ILE A 4 -15.28 -8.84 -11.31
CA ILE A 4 -15.40 -7.39 -11.13
C ILE A 4 -14.68 -6.73 -12.29
N ASP A 5 -15.21 -5.64 -12.82
CA ASP A 5 -14.50 -4.87 -13.83
C ASP A 5 -13.38 -4.08 -13.14
N LEU A 6 -12.15 -4.41 -13.50
CA LEU A 6 -10.96 -3.72 -12.99
C LEU A 6 -10.53 -2.62 -13.95
N PRO A 7 -9.95 -1.51 -13.45
CA PRO A 7 -9.26 -0.53 -14.27
C PRO A 7 -8.16 -1.17 -15.13
N GLU A 8 -7.83 -0.54 -16.27
CA GLU A 8 -6.85 -1.07 -17.23
C GLU A 8 -5.44 -1.20 -16.61
N GLU A 9 -5.12 -0.34 -15.65
CA GLU A 9 -3.92 -0.36 -14.83
C GLU A 9 -3.77 -1.66 -14.02
N LEU A 10 -4.88 -2.35 -13.75
CA LEU A 10 -4.95 -3.62 -13.04
C LEU A 10 -5.32 -4.80 -13.95
N SER A 11 -5.22 -4.65 -15.28
CA SER A 11 -5.53 -5.69 -16.27
C SER A 11 -4.79 -7.01 -16.05
N ARG A 12 -3.63 -6.97 -15.37
CA ARG A 12 -2.82 -8.14 -15.02
C ARG A 12 -3.27 -8.87 -13.76
N VAL A 13 -4.16 -8.26 -12.98
CA VAL A 13 -4.73 -8.85 -11.76
C VAL A 13 -5.92 -9.72 -12.13
N HIS A 14 -6.03 -10.88 -11.50
CA HIS A 14 -7.21 -11.72 -11.69
C HIS A 14 -8.46 -11.01 -11.16
N ASN A 15 -9.40 -10.77 -12.06
CA ASN A 15 -10.63 -10.07 -11.76
C ASN A 15 -11.69 -10.94 -11.05
N THR A 16 -11.34 -12.16 -10.65
CA THR A 16 -12.24 -13.16 -10.06
C THR A 16 -12.04 -13.26 -8.55
N PHE A 17 -13.07 -12.95 -7.78
CA PHE A 17 -13.03 -12.90 -6.31
C PHE A 17 -14.01 -13.89 -5.67
N HIS A 18 -13.61 -14.49 -4.56
CA HIS A 18 -14.52 -15.27 -3.71
C HIS A 18 -15.30 -14.35 -2.76
N VAL A 19 -16.54 -14.69 -2.41
CA VAL A 19 -17.40 -13.88 -1.51
C VAL A 19 -16.73 -13.61 -0.16
N SER A 20 -15.98 -14.58 0.35
CA SER A 20 -15.19 -14.45 1.57
C SER A 20 -14.10 -13.38 1.47
N ASN A 21 -13.52 -13.17 0.29
CA ASN A 21 -12.52 -12.12 0.06
C ASN A 21 -13.18 -10.74 0.02
N LEU A 22 -14.40 -10.63 -0.53
CA LEU A 22 -15.16 -9.37 -0.57
C LEU A 22 -15.65 -8.96 0.83
N LYS A 23 -16.11 -9.93 1.64
CA LYS A 23 -16.56 -9.67 3.01
C LYS A 23 -15.44 -9.22 3.96
N LYS A 24 -14.17 -9.56 3.67
CA LYS A 24 -13.01 -9.06 4.42
C LYS A 24 -12.71 -7.58 4.17
N CYS A 25 -13.32 -6.95 3.17
CA CYS A 25 -13.11 -5.54 2.83
C CYS A 25 -14.02 -4.57 3.62
N HIS A 26 -14.70 -5.01 4.69
CA HIS A 26 -15.39 -4.11 5.62
C HIS A 26 -14.42 -3.63 6.70
N VAL A 27 -13.73 -2.52 6.44
CA VAL A 27 -13.01 -1.75 7.47
C VAL A 27 -13.55 -0.33 7.41
N ASP A 28 -13.93 0.21 8.58
CA ASP A 28 -14.65 1.49 8.79
C ASP A 28 -13.88 2.77 8.40
N GLU A 29 -12.85 2.67 7.56
CA GLU A 29 -12.08 3.82 7.06
C GLU A 29 -11.56 3.52 5.65
N PRO A 30 -11.57 4.47 4.69
CA PRO A 30 -11.10 4.18 3.36
C PRO A 30 -9.57 4.07 3.39
N LEU A 31 -9.05 2.86 3.58
CA LEU A 31 -7.71 2.45 3.10
C LEU A 31 -7.65 2.40 1.56
N ALA A 32 -8.49 3.19 0.89
CA ALA A 32 -8.49 3.36 -0.54
C ALA A 32 -7.22 4.11 -0.92
N VAL A 33 -6.18 3.35 -1.24
CA VAL A 33 -4.95 3.90 -1.80
C VAL A 33 -5.29 4.45 -3.19
N PRO A 34 -4.98 5.72 -3.49
CA PRO A 34 -5.16 6.27 -4.82
C PRO A 34 -4.38 5.45 -5.86
N LEU A 35 -5.04 5.07 -6.95
CA LEU A 35 -4.39 4.32 -8.04
C LEU A 35 -3.31 5.16 -8.73
N ASP A 36 -3.45 6.49 -8.75
CA ASP A 36 -2.48 7.42 -9.35
C ASP A 36 -1.07 7.35 -8.71
N GLY A 37 -0.96 6.86 -7.47
CA GLY A 37 0.32 6.66 -6.78
C GLY A 37 0.86 5.24 -6.86
N LEU A 38 0.09 4.29 -7.40
CA LEU A 38 0.34 2.86 -7.37
C LEU A 38 0.92 2.40 -8.72
N HIS A 39 2.24 2.54 -8.88
CA HIS A 39 2.91 1.94 -10.04
C HIS A 39 3.14 0.45 -9.80
N ILE A 40 2.41 -0.38 -10.54
CA ILE A 40 2.59 -1.83 -10.59
C ILE A 40 3.43 -2.13 -11.82
N ASP A 41 4.62 -2.68 -11.60
CA ASP A 41 5.53 -3.00 -12.68
C ASP A 41 5.08 -4.24 -13.49
N ASP A 42 5.82 -4.55 -14.54
CA ASP A 42 5.53 -5.72 -15.38
C ASP A 42 5.73 -7.09 -14.71
N LYS A 43 6.10 -7.10 -13.43
CA LYS A 43 6.24 -8.31 -12.61
C LYS A 43 5.22 -8.31 -11.47
N LEU A 44 4.24 -7.41 -11.48
CA LEU A 44 3.28 -7.17 -10.41
C LEU A 44 3.93 -6.75 -9.07
N HIS A 45 5.15 -6.19 -9.10
CA HIS A 45 5.73 -5.57 -7.92
C HIS A 45 5.17 -4.17 -7.74
N PHE A 46 4.84 -3.85 -6.50
CA PHE A 46 4.53 -2.49 -6.11
C PHE A 46 5.83 -1.70 -5.94
N VAL A 47 6.03 -0.69 -6.78
CA VAL A 47 7.10 0.29 -6.58
C VAL A 47 6.54 1.42 -5.73
N ALA A 48 6.61 1.27 -4.40
CA ALA A 48 6.35 2.38 -3.51
C ALA A 48 7.39 3.48 -3.79
N LYS A 49 6.94 4.70 -4.14
CA LYS A 49 7.84 5.85 -4.11
C LYS A 49 8.31 6.00 -2.66
N PRO A 50 9.64 5.98 -2.40
CA PRO A 50 10.14 6.30 -1.07
C PRO A 50 9.62 7.70 -0.74
N VAL A 51 8.79 7.83 0.29
CA VAL A 51 8.51 9.15 0.85
C VAL A 51 9.83 9.61 1.44
N GLU A 52 10.37 10.71 0.93
CA GLU A 52 11.58 11.28 1.51
C GLU A 52 11.29 11.59 2.97
N ILE A 53 12.05 10.95 3.85
CA ILE A 53 12.00 11.23 5.28
C ILE A 53 12.73 12.56 5.48
N VAL A 54 11.98 13.66 5.41
CA VAL A 54 12.50 15.03 5.52
C VAL A 54 12.90 15.36 6.96
N ASP A 55 12.14 14.89 7.95
CA ASP A 55 12.39 15.17 9.36
C ASP A 55 12.96 13.96 10.10
N ARG A 56 14.20 14.10 10.57
CA ARG A 56 14.92 13.09 11.36
C ARG A 56 15.42 13.74 12.64
N GLU A 57 14.99 13.21 13.78
CA GLU A 57 15.44 13.65 15.09
C GLU A 57 16.28 12.55 15.74
N VAL A 58 17.42 12.87 16.35
CA VAL A 58 18.19 11.86 17.10
C VAL A 58 17.86 11.97 18.59
N LYS A 59 17.22 10.93 19.14
CA LYS A 59 16.94 10.86 20.57
C LYS A 59 18.13 10.24 21.31
N ARG A 60 18.70 10.99 22.25
CA ARG A 60 19.73 10.50 23.18
C ARG A 60 19.10 9.76 24.35
N LEU A 61 19.48 8.51 24.52
CA LEU A 61 19.24 7.71 25.72
C LEU A 61 20.50 7.68 26.60
N LYS A 62 20.39 7.09 27.80
CA LYS A 62 21.49 7.03 28.77
C LYS A 62 22.77 6.38 28.24
N ARG A 63 22.67 5.44 27.27
CA ARG A 63 23.82 4.71 26.70
C ARG A 63 23.83 4.65 25.17
N SER A 64 22.86 5.23 24.48
CA SER A 64 22.74 5.11 23.04
C SER A 64 22.07 6.33 22.41
N GLN A 65 22.20 6.44 21.09
CA GLN A 65 21.51 7.40 20.26
C GLN A 65 20.67 6.65 19.24
N ILE A 66 19.41 7.06 19.06
CA ILE A 66 18.50 6.41 18.12
C ILE A 66 17.96 7.49 17.18
N PRO A 67 18.14 7.35 15.86
CA PRO A 67 17.46 8.19 14.88
C PRO A 67 15.97 7.85 14.90
N LEU A 68 15.16 8.86 15.15
CA LEU A 68 13.71 8.88 15.05
C LEU A 68 13.33 9.56 13.75
N VAL A 69 12.26 9.06 13.16
CA VAL A 69 11.62 9.60 11.97
C VAL A 69 10.25 10.10 12.41
N LYS A 70 9.87 11.31 12.01
CA LYS A 70 8.49 11.78 12.18
C LYS A 70 7.60 11.31 11.04
#